data_AF-A0A9W8JZG2-F1
#
_entry.id   AF-A0A9W8JZG2-F1
#
_cell.length_a   1.000
_cell.length_b   1.000
_cell.length_c   1.000
_cell.angle_alpha   90.00
_cell.angle_beta   90.00
_cell.angle_gamma   90.00
#
_symmetry.space_group_name_H-M   'P 1'
#
loop_
_entity.id
_entity.type
_entity.pdbx_description
1 polymer ?
#
loop_
_entity_poly.entity_id
_entity_poly.type
_entity_poly.pdbx_seq_one_letter_code
_entity_poly.pdbx_strand_id
1 'polypeptide(L)'
;MPTCGKTLQANHHRKTLLIEPADLKTPADKMKFNADVSSSRRKSRKAHFDAPSSIRRKIMSSALSKELRAKYNCRSLPVRKDDEVRIVRGKYKGREGKITQVYRKKWVIHVDRVQRDKSNGATSPIGIHPSNVVITTIKLDTDRRAILDRKDRKKSAKVSADVEMVD
;
A
#
# COMPACT_ATOMS: atom_id res chain seq x y z
N MET A 1 44.83 58.88 -19.47
CA MET A 1 45.15 59.24 -20.87
C MET A 1 46.24 58.29 -21.35
N PRO A 2 46.28 57.73 -22.59
CA PRO A 2 45.50 57.90 -23.83
C PRO A 2 44.55 56.69 -24.10
N THR A 3 43.39 56.73 -24.76
CA THR A 3 42.94 57.06 -26.14
C THR A 3 43.43 56.14 -27.29
N CYS A 4 42.46 55.38 -27.82
CA CYS A 4 42.07 55.27 -29.24
C CYS A 4 42.82 54.33 -30.21
N GLY A 5 42.03 53.58 -31.00
CA GLY A 5 42.34 53.03 -32.33
C GLY A 5 42.25 51.49 -32.40
N LYS A 6 41.14 50.82 -32.75
CA LYS A 6 40.58 50.55 -34.11
C LYS A 6 41.68 50.15 -35.12
N THR A 7 41.66 49.00 -35.81
CA THR A 7 40.66 48.57 -36.82
C THR A 7 40.89 47.14 -37.38
N LEU A 8 39.77 46.49 -37.76
CA LEU A 8 39.48 45.62 -38.94
C LEU A 8 40.35 44.38 -39.24
N GLN A 9 39.80 43.15 -39.10
CA GLN A 9 39.01 42.34 -40.07
C GLN A 9 39.87 41.31 -40.81
N ALA A 10 39.57 40.01 -40.62
CA ALA A 10 39.14 39.12 -41.70
C ALA A 10 38.79 37.73 -41.14
N ASN A 11 37.61 37.27 -41.55
CA ASN A 11 37.01 35.98 -41.28
C ASN A 11 37.88 34.82 -41.76
N HIS A 12 37.98 33.74 -40.99
CA HIS A 12 38.00 32.39 -41.55
C HIS A 12 37.23 31.42 -40.65
N HIS A 13 36.32 30.69 -41.29
CA HIS A 13 35.37 29.76 -40.74
C HIS A 13 35.99 28.73 -39.78
N ARG A 14 35.51 28.70 -38.54
CA ARG A 14 35.34 27.44 -37.80
C ARG A 14 33.94 27.39 -37.22
N LYS A 15 33.07 26.81 -38.05
CA LYS A 15 31.73 26.35 -37.73
C LYS A 15 31.88 25.21 -36.71
N THR A 16 31.83 25.50 -35.42
CA THR A 16 31.66 24.48 -34.38
C THR A 16 30.40 24.78 -33.60
N LEU A 17 29.32 24.19 -34.13
CA LEU A 17 28.18 23.64 -33.42
C LEU A 17 27.64 24.48 -32.26
N LEU A 18 26.65 25.29 -32.58
CA LEU A 18 25.54 25.55 -31.67
C LEU A 18 25.02 24.19 -31.20
N ILE A 19 25.33 23.83 -29.96
CA ILE A 19 24.58 22.81 -29.24
C ILE A 19 23.26 23.48 -28.92
N GLU A 20 22.25 23.24 -29.75
CA GLU A 20 20.89 23.62 -29.44
C GLU A 20 20.47 22.92 -28.15
N PRO A 21 19.91 23.62 -27.14
CA PRO A 21 19.11 22.97 -26.10
C PRO A 21 17.74 22.55 -26.68
N ALA A 22 17.76 21.82 -27.79
CA ALA A 22 16.62 21.05 -28.25
C ALA A 22 16.68 19.69 -27.54
N ASP A 23 15.57 19.34 -26.92
CA ASP A 23 15.30 18.02 -26.33
C ASP A 23 15.97 17.71 -24.98
N LEU A 24 15.55 18.42 -23.93
CA LEU A 24 15.24 17.74 -22.66
C LEU A 24 14.01 16.84 -22.86
N LYS A 25 14.15 15.84 -23.73
CA LYS A 25 13.18 14.79 -23.94
C LYS A 25 13.71 13.56 -23.24
N THR A 26 13.44 13.46 -21.94
CA THR A 26 12.96 12.24 -21.29
C THR A 26 12.68 12.50 -19.80
N PRO A 27 11.47 12.15 -19.34
CA PRO A 27 11.41 10.92 -18.56
C PRO A 27 10.69 9.88 -19.40
N ALA A 28 11.46 9.05 -20.09
CA ALA A 28 10.98 7.73 -20.45
C ALA A 28 10.95 6.92 -19.15
N ASP A 29 9.87 7.08 -18.38
CA ASP A 29 9.28 5.98 -17.65
C ASP A 29 7.78 6.26 -17.41
N LYS A 30 6.99 6.10 -18.47
CA LYS A 30 5.53 6.06 -18.37
C LYS A 30 5.14 4.77 -17.64
N MET A 31 5.06 4.79 -16.31
CA MET A 31 4.39 3.73 -15.56
C MET A 31 3.04 4.17 -14.98
N LYS A 32 2.07 3.25 -15.20
CA LYS A 32 0.59 3.32 -15.24
C LYS A 32 0.01 3.84 -16.56
N PHE A 33 -0.75 2.99 -17.24
CA PHE A 33 -1.37 3.28 -18.54
C PHE A 33 -2.71 4.03 -18.40
N ASN A 34 -3.38 3.90 -17.26
CA ASN A 34 -4.67 4.55 -17.01
C ASN A 34 -4.48 6.02 -16.56
N ALA A 35 -5.05 6.95 -17.33
CA ALA A 35 -5.00 8.38 -17.08
C ALA A 35 -5.76 8.81 -15.80
N ASP A 36 -6.84 8.11 -15.43
CA ASP A 36 -7.69 8.44 -14.28
C ASP A 36 -6.98 8.19 -12.94
N VAL A 37 -5.96 7.33 -12.95
CA VAL A 37 -5.20 7.00 -11.74
C VAL A 37 -4.10 8.01 -11.55
N SER A 38 -4.24 8.90 -10.57
CA SER A 38 -3.20 9.89 -10.26
C SER A 38 -1.98 9.28 -9.55
N SER A 39 -0.77 9.71 -9.94
CA SER A 39 0.51 9.37 -9.26
C SER A 39 0.94 10.46 -8.28
N SER A 40 0.18 11.54 -8.16
CA SER A 40 0.52 12.64 -7.28
C SER A 40 0.49 12.19 -5.82
N ARG A 41 1.64 12.34 -5.14
CA ARG A 41 1.80 12.04 -3.71
C ARG A 41 0.75 12.77 -2.86
N ARG A 42 0.44 14.03 -3.19
CA ARG A 42 -0.54 14.85 -2.46
C ARG A 42 -1.95 14.24 -2.54
N LYS A 43 -2.39 13.87 -3.74
CA LYS A 43 -3.72 13.26 -3.97
C LYS A 43 -3.83 11.89 -3.27
N SER A 44 -2.80 11.05 -3.39
CA SER A 44 -2.77 9.73 -2.74
C SER A 44 -2.83 9.82 -1.20
N ARG A 45 -2.03 10.70 -0.59
CA ARG A 45 -2.03 10.90 0.87
C ARG A 45 -3.38 11.43 1.37
N LYS A 46 -3.95 12.41 0.66
CA LYS A 46 -5.28 12.94 0.99
C LYS A 46 -6.33 11.83 0.97
N ALA A 47 -6.37 11.02 -0.09
CA ALA A 47 -7.29 9.90 -0.20
C ALA A 47 -7.12 8.85 0.92
N HIS A 48 -5.90 8.60 1.39
CA HIS A 48 -5.65 7.67 2.50
C HIS A 48 -6.13 8.23 3.84
N PHE A 49 -5.71 9.44 4.22
CA PHE A 49 -6.02 9.99 5.55
C PHE A 49 -7.47 10.44 5.70
N ASP A 50 -8.09 10.95 4.63
CA ASP A 50 -9.49 11.39 4.62
C ASP A 50 -10.46 10.25 4.29
N ALA A 51 -9.98 9.01 4.14
CA ALA A 51 -10.81 7.88 3.75
C ALA A 51 -12.02 7.67 4.69
N PRO A 52 -13.23 7.43 4.16
CA PRO A 52 -14.40 7.05 4.95
C PRO A 52 -14.26 5.64 5.53
N SER A 53 -15.07 5.33 6.56
CA SER A 53 -14.95 4.10 7.36
C SER A 53 -15.03 2.80 6.55
N SER A 54 -15.80 2.78 5.46
CA SER A 54 -15.95 1.65 4.54
C SER A 54 -14.65 1.37 3.76
N ILE A 55 -13.96 2.43 3.32
CA ILE A 55 -12.68 2.35 2.63
C ILE A 55 -11.57 1.99 3.62
N ARG A 56 -11.57 2.57 4.83
CA ARG A 56 -10.61 2.21 5.88
C ARG A 56 -10.65 0.73 6.22
N ARG A 57 -11.83 0.11 6.22
CA ARG A 57 -11.96 -1.36 6.41
C ARG A 57 -11.19 -2.14 5.35
N LYS A 58 -11.23 -1.72 4.07
CA LYS A 58 -10.51 -2.41 2.99
C LYS A 58 -9.00 -2.20 3.11
N ILE A 59 -8.57 -0.98 3.43
CA ILE A 59 -7.15 -0.63 3.61
C ILE A 59 -6.55 -1.37 4.81
N MET A 60 -7.29 -1.46 5.93
CA MET A 60 -6.91 -2.21 7.14
C MET A 60 -7.11 -3.72 6.95
N SER A 61 -6.30 -4.30 6.08
CA SER A 61 -6.23 -5.75 5.85
C SER A 61 -4.92 -6.34 6.36
N SER A 62 -4.98 -7.61 6.76
CA SER A 62 -3.82 -8.38 7.21
C SER A 62 -3.65 -9.63 6.35
N ALA A 63 -2.40 -10.12 6.29
CA ALA A 63 -2.09 -11.35 5.58
C ALA A 63 -2.62 -12.57 6.34
N LEU A 64 -3.02 -13.62 5.62
CA LEU A 64 -3.41 -14.89 6.21
C LEU A 64 -2.17 -15.79 6.46
N SER A 65 -2.26 -16.69 7.44
CA SER A 65 -1.27 -17.75 7.66
C SER A 65 -1.15 -18.67 6.44
N LYS A 66 -0.03 -19.38 6.28
CA LYS A 66 0.19 -20.25 5.12
C LYS A 66 -0.90 -21.32 4.97
N GLU A 67 -1.35 -21.88 6.09
CA GLU A 67 -2.43 -22.87 6.14
C GLU A 67 -3.77 -22.31 5.65
N LEU A 68 -4.16 -21.13 6.15
CA LEU A 68 -5.38 -20.46 5.71
C LEU A 68 -5.32 -20.03 4.25
N ARG A 69 -4.12 -19.66 3.76
CA ARG A 69 -3.90 -19.34 2.35
C ARG A 69 -4.07 -20.56 1.46
N ALA A 70 -3.64 -21.75 1.90
CA ALA A 70 -3.87 -22.98 1.15
C ALA A 70 -5.36 -23.35 1.11
N LYS A 71 -6.06 -23.22 2.26
CA LYS A 71 -7.49 -23.55 2.39
C LYS A 71 -8.40 -22.65 1.55
N TYR A 72 -8.22 -21.34 1.65
CA TYR A 72 -9.10 -20.36 1.02
C TYR A 72 -8.49 -19.67 -0.21
N ASN A 73 -7.28 -20.04 -0.65
CA ASN A 73 -6.57 -19.43 -1.79
C ASN A 73 -6.56 -17.88 -1.84
N CYS A 74 -6.66 -17.24 -0.68
CA CYS A 74 -6.76 -15.80 -0.52
C CYS A 74 -5.49 -15.27 0.16
N ARG A 75 -4.93 -14.14 -0.29
CA ARG A 75 -3.70 -13.58 0.32
C ARG A 75 -3.95 -12.77 1.59
N SER A 76 -5.02 -11.97 1.61
CA SER A 76 -5.33 -11.06 2.71
C SER A 76 -6.82 -10.83 2.91
N LEU A 77 -7.20 -10.54 4.15
CA LEU A 77 -8.57 -10.20 4.54
C LEU A 77 -8.60 -8.92 5.38
N PRO A 78 -9.70 -8.14 5.28
CA PRO A 78 -10.01 -7.08 6.25
C PRO A 78 -10.09 -7.67 7.65
N VAL A 79 -9.44 -6.99 8.60
CA VAL A 79 -9.38 -7.45 9.98
C VAL A 79 -10.72 -7.19 10.70
N ARG A 80 -11.18 -8.15 11.51
CA ARG A 80 -12.36 -8.01 12.39
C ARG A 80 -11.99 -8.25 13.86
N LYS A 81 -12.93 -7.89 14.74
CA LYS A 81 -12.88 -8.30 16.15
C LYS A 81 -12.98 -9.82 16.23
N ASP A 82 -12.37 -10.40 17.27
CA ASP A 82 -12.34 -11.84 17.56
C ASP A 82 -11.56 -12.70 16.55
N ASP A 83 -10.92 -12.10 15.54
CA ASP A 83 -9.91 -12.79 14.75
C ASP A 83 -8.67 -13.04 15.62
N GLU A 84 -8.06 -14.21 15.44
CA GLU A 84 -6.81 -14.54 16.12
C GLU A 84 -5.64 -14.19 15.22
N VAL A 85 -4.63 -13.59 15.84
CA VAL A 85 -3.52 -13.02 15.11
C VAL A 85 -2.19 -13.25 15.78
N ARG A 86 -1.16 -13.37 14.94
CA ARG A 86 0.26 -13.37 15.32
C ARG A 86 0.94 -12.11 14.84
N ILE A 87 1.71 -11.48 15.71
CA ILE A 87 2.50 -10.29 15.39
C ILE A 87 3.84 -10.71 14.75
N VAL A 88 4.15 -10.17 13.57
CA VAL A 88 5.35 -10.53 12.80
C VAL A 88 6.45 -9.48 12.93
N ARG A 89 6.08 -8.20 13.07
CA ARG A 89 7.02 -7.07 13.10
C ARG A 89 6.80 -6.20 14.34
N GLY A 90 7.88 -5.58 14.83
CA GLY A 90 7.88 -4.67 15.97
C GLY A 90 8.27 -5.33 17.30
N LYS A 91 8.16 -4.57 18.39
CA LYS A 91 8.59 -4.96 19.75
C LYS A 91 7.90 -6.23 20.27
N TYR A 92 6.65 -6.47 19.86
CA TYR A 92 5.82 -7.59 20.32
C TYR A 92 5.79 -8.76 19.33
N LYS A 93 6.82 -8.91 18.49
CA LYS A 93 6.95 -10.02 17.54
C LYS A 93 6.85 -11.37 18.24
N GLY A 94 6.17 -12.32 17.60
CA GLY A 94 6.00 -13.69 18.08
C GLY A 94 4.85 -13.88 19.05
N ARG A 95 4.28 -12.80 19.61
CA ARG A 95 3.08 -12.88 20.42
C ARG A 95 1.85 -13.15 19.56
N GLU A 96 0.96 -13.96 20.11
CA GLU A 96 -0.33 -14.31 19.53
C GLU A 96 -1.44 -13.85 20.47
N GLY A 97 -2.58 -13.49 19.90
CA GLY A 97 -3.74 -13.08 20.68
C GLY A 97 -4.95 -12.80 19.80
N LYS A 98 -6.11 -12.70 20.44
CA LYS A 98 -7.36 -12.30 19.78
C LYS A 98 -7.44 -10.79 19.65
N ILE A 99 -8.12 -10.33 18.61
CA ILE A 99 -8.34 -8.89 18.40
C ILE A 99 -9.52 -8.42 19.24
N THR A 100 -9.25 -7.60 20.25
CA THR A 100 -10.28 -6.99 21.11
C THR A 100 -11.05 -5.91 20.35
N GLN A 101 -10.33 -5.01 19.69
CA GLN A 101 -10.96 -3.88 18.99
C GLN A 101 -10.13 -3.41 17.79
N VAL A 102 -10.84 -2.98 16.74
CA VAL A 102 -10.28 -2.39 15.53
C VAL A 102 -10.58 -0.90 15.53
N TYR A 103 -9.57 -0.09 15.82
CA TYR A 103 -9.69 1.37 15.93
C TYR A 103 -9.38 2.03 14.58
N ARG A 104 -10.41 2.12 13.71
CA ARG A 104 -10.27 2.63 12.32
C ARG A 104 -9.87 4.11 12.22
N LYS A 105 -10.21 4.93 13.22
CA LYS A 105 -9.86 6.37 13.20
C LYS A 105 -8.34 6.60 13.33
N LYS A 106 -7.64 5.74 14.09
CA LYS A 106 -6.19 5.78 14.35
C LYS A 106 -5.39 4.74 13.55
N TRP A 107 -6.03 3.98 12.64
CA TRP A 107 -5.36 2.95 11.82
C TRP A 107 -4.71 1.81 12.63
N VAL A 108 -5.31 1.47 13.77
CA VAL A 108 -4.69 0.62 14.78
C VAL A 108 -5.63 -0.51 15.21
N ILE A 109 -5.04 -1.64 15.56
CA ILE A 109 -5.70 -2.77 16.19
C ILE A 109 -5.13 -2.97 17.59
N HIS A 110 -6.00 -3.35 18.52
CA HIS A 110 -5.60 -3.80 19.84
C HIS A 110 -5.74 -5.32 19.92
N VAL A 111 -4.65 -5.96 20.31
CA VAL A 111 -4.53 -7.41 20.44
C VAL A 111 -4.51 -7.74 21.93
N ASP A 112 -5.25 -8.78 22.31
CA ASP A 112 -5.27 -9.30 23.67
C ASP A 112 -3.86 -9.73 24.11
N ARG A 113 -3.57 -9.59 25.40
CA ARG A 113 -2.24 -9.83 26.01
C ARG A 113 -1.11 -8.92 25.53
N VAL A 114 -1.40 -7.91 24.70
CA VAL A 114 -0.43 -6.90 24.26
C VAL A 114 -0.79 -5.55 24.87
N GLN A 115 -0.43 -5.42 26.14
CA GLN A 115 -0.67 -4.24 26.96
C GLN A 115 0.63 -3.72 27.57
N ARG A 116 0.60 -2.44 27.96
CA ARG A 116 1.64 -1.78 28.74
C ARG A 116 1.06 -1.46 30.11
N ASP A 117 1.85 -1.71 31.14
CA ASP A 117 1.53 -1.30 32.51
C ASP A 117 1.95 0.16 32.72
N LYS A 118 1.06 0.93 33.36
CA LYS A 118 1.31 2.30 33.79
C LYS A 118 1.83 2.31 35.23
N SER A 119 2.45 3.41 35.63
CA SER A 119 2.94 3.60 37.01
C SER A 119 1.83 3.55 38.07
N ASN A 120 0.58 3.81 37.68
CA ASN A 120 -0.59 3.72 38.54
C ASN A 120 -1.18 2.30 38.66
N GLY A 121 -0.48 1.27 38.16
CA GLY A 121 -0.92 -0.13 38.21
C GLY A 121 -1.99 -0.51 37.17
N ALA A 122 -2.53 0.45 36.40
CA ALA A 122 -3.50 0.16 35.35
C ALA A 122 -2.82 -0.31 34.06
N THR A 123 -3.45 -1.23 33.34
CA THR A 123 -2.96 -1.69 32.03
C THR A 123 -3.55 -0.84 30.90
N SER A 124 -2.82 -0.70 29.80
CA SER A 124 -3.31 0.01 28.62
C SER A 124 -2.94 -0.74 27.33
N PRO A 125 -3.92 -0.98 26.45
CA PRO A 125 -3.70 -1.77 25.25
C PRO A 125 -2.81 -1.01 24.28
N ILE A 126 -1.85 -1.72 23.69
CA ILE A 126 -0.92 -1.13 22.73
C ILE A 126 -1.54 -1.21 21.35
N GLY A 127 -1.33 -0.15 20.57
CA GLY A 127 -1.79 -0.08 19.20
C GLY A 127 -0.82 -0.72 18.22
N ILE A 128 -1.30 -1.65 17.40
CA ILE A 128 -0.50 -2.29 16.34
C ILE A 128 -1.16 -2.06 14.99
N HIS A 129 -0.36 -1.73 13.97
CA HIS A 129 -0.87 -1.60 12.61
C HIS A 129 -1.16 -3.00 11.99
N PRO A 130 -2.31 -3.20 11.31
CA PRO A 130 -2.70 -4.50 10.72
C PRO A 130 -1.66 -5.14 9.80
N SER A 131 -0.90 -4.35 9.06
CA SER A 131 0.11 -4.88 8.13
C SER A 131 1.25 -5.65 8.82
N ASN A 132 1.45 -5.42 10.12
CA ASN A 132 2.52 -6.06 10.90
C ASN A 132 2.08 -7.38 11.53
N VAL A 133 0.87 -7.83 11.17
CA VAL A 133 0.14 -8.92 11.81
C VAL A 133 -0.29 -9.92 10.75
N VAL A 134 -0.30 -11.20 11.13
CA VAL A 134 -0.79 -12.32 10.33
C VAL A 134 -1.96 -12.97 11.04
N ILE A 135 -3.06 -13.21 10.33
CA ILE A 135 -4.24 -13.88 10.87
C ILE A 135 -3.97 -15.38 10.92
N THR A 136 -4.13 -15.98 12.09
CA THR A 136 -3.98 -17.42 12.34
C THR A 136 -5.32 -18.14 12.31
N THR A 137 -6.34 -17.56 12.96
CA THR A 137 -7.70 -18.09 13.00
C THR A 137 -8.69 -17.01 12.56
N ILE A 138 -9.63 -17.39 11.70
CA ILE A 138 -10.65 -16.49 11.16
C ILE A 138 -11.99 -16.75 11.86
N LYS A 139 -12.66 -15.69 12.34
CA LYS A 139 -14.07 -15.79 12.74
C LYS A 139 -14.96 -15.89 11.49
N LEU A 140 -15.65 -17.02 11.32
CA LEU A 140 -16.47 -17.30 10.14
C LEU A 140 -17.93 -16.87 10.35
N ASP A 141 -18.34 -15.83 9.64
CA ASP A 141 -19.73 -15.39 9.50
C ASP A 141 -20.21 -15.63 8.04
N THR A 142 -21.52 -15.54 7.79
CA THR A 142 -22.13 -15.63 6.44
C THR A 142 -21.47 -14.65 5.45
N ASP A 143 -21.36 -13.37 5.83
CA ASP A 143 -20.69 -12.34 5.04
C ASP A 143 -19.23 -12.68 4.75
N ARG A 144 -18.56 -13.32 5.71
CA ARG A 144 -17.13 -13.58 5.60
C ARG A 144 -16.86 -14.73 4.65
N ARG A 145 -17.73 -15.74 4.64
CA ARG A 145 -17.73 -16.81 3.63
C ARG A 145 -17.94 -16.21 2.24
N ALA A 146 -18.95 -15.36 2.06
CA ALA A 146 -19.17 -14.68 0.78
C ALA A 146 -17.96 -13.84 0.30
N ILE A 147 -17.23 -13.17 1.21
CA ILE A 147 -16.01 -12.44 0.87
C ILE A 147 -14.87 -13.38 0.45
N LEU A 148 -14.73 -14.52 1.12
CA LEU A 148 -13.74 -15.54 0.78
C LEU A 148 -14.04 -16.11 -0.59
N ASP A 149 -15.28 -16.56 -0.82
CA ASP A 149 -15.73 -17.12 -2.10
C ASP A 149 -15.48 -16.17 -3.28
N ARG A 150 -15.73 -14.87 -3.10
CA ARG A 150 -15.46 -13.87 -4.13
C ARG A 150 -13.96 -13.61 -4.36
N LYS A 151 -13.13 -13.79 -3.32
CA LYS A 151 -11.68 -13.55 -3.40
C LYS A 151 -10.89 -14.80 -3.81
N ASP A 152 -11.52 -15.97 -3.84
CA ASP A 152 -10.90 -17.23 -4.21
C ASP A 152 -10.35 -17.15 -5.64
N ARG A 153 -9.02 -17.09 -5.74
CA ARG A 153 -8.33 -16.95 -7.04
C ARG A 153 -8.54 -18.14 -7.98
N LYS A 154 -8.92 -19.30 -7.43
CA LYS A 154 -9.28 -20.49 -8.23
C LYS A 154 -10.53 -20.22 -9.07
N LYS A 155 -11.51 -19.50 -8.52
CA LYS A 155 -12.74 -19.14 -9.23
C LYS A 155 -12.47 -18.04 -10.26
N SER A 156 -11.69 -17.02 -9.90
CA SER A 156 -11.38 -15.93 -10.85
C SER A 156 -10.60 -16.41 -12.07
N ALA A 157 -9.70 -17.39 -11.92
CA ALA A 157 -8.93 -17.94 -13.03
C ALA A 157 -9.78 -18.76 -14.02
N LYS A 158 -10.87 -19.39 -13.54
CA LYS A 158 -11.82 -20.09 -14.41
C LYS A 158 -12.63 -19.10 -15.25
N VAL A 159 -13.17 -18.06 -14.62
CA VAL A 159 -13.97 -17.04 -15.31
C VAL A 159 -13.17 -16.34 -16.42
N SER A 160 -11.88 -16.06 -16.22
CA SER A 160 -11.05 -15.48 -17.29
C SER A 160 -10.82 -16.44 -18.46
N ALA A 161 -10.73 -17.76 -18.22
CA ALA A 161 -10.55 -18.74 -19.28
C ALA A 161 -11.83 -18.91 -20.13
N ASP A 162 -13.01 -18.81 -19.51
CA ASP A 162 -14.29 -18.93 -20.22
C ASP A 162 -14.58 -17.69 -21.10
N VAL A 163 -14.09 -16.51 -20.72
CA VAL A 163 -14.27 -15.25 -21.48
C VAL A 163 -13.36 -15.17 -22.71
N GLU A 164 -12.22 -15.85 -22.72
CA GLU A 164 -11.30 -15.89 -23.87
C GLU A 164 -11.72 -16.91 -24.96
N MET A 165 -12.84 -17.63 -24.78
CA MET A 165 -13.36 -18.60 -25.77
C MET A 165 -14.62 -18.14 -26.52
N VAL A 166 -14.94 -16.85 -26.46
CA VAL A 166 -16.01 -16.25 -27.27
C VAL A 166 -15.36 -15.28 -28.25
N ASP A 167 -14.91 -15.83 -29.38
CA ASP A 167 -14.60 -15.09 -30.61
C ASP A 167 -15.80 -15.19 -31.59
#